data_AF-A0A800ACN9-F1
#
_entry.id   AF-A0A800ACN9-F1
#
_cell.length_a   1.000
_cell.length_b   1.000
_cell.length_c   1.000
_cell.angle_alpha   90.00
_cell.angle_beta   90.00
_cell.angle_gamma   90.00
#
_symmetry.space_group_name_H-M   'P 1'
#
loop_
_entity.id
_entity.type
_entity.pdbx_description
1 polymer ?
#
loop_
_entity_poly.entity_id
_entity_poly.type
_entity_poly.pdbx_seq_one_letter_code
_entity_poly.pdbx_strand_id
1 'polypeptide(L)'
;MPIYEYECKSCGHIQEILQRSAEEPSLKCAHCGGTDFKKLISAAFVSTGISANKGKTCCGREERCETPPCSVDGACRQEAAV
;
A
#
# COMPACT_ATOMS: atom_id res chain seq x y z
N MET A 1 -7.45 -1.25 -6.39
CA MET A 1 -8.02 -2.40 -7.10
C MET A 1 -7.12 -3.59 -6.82
N PRO A 2 -7.62 -4.70 -6.26
CA PRO A 2 -6.80 -5.88 -6.03
C PRO A 2 -6.52 -6.58 -7.36
N ILE A 3 -5.25 -6.66 -7.72
CA ILE A 3 -4.75 -7.57 -8.75
C ILE A 3 -4.52 -8.92 -8.10
N TYR A 4 -5.00 -9.98 -8.74
CA TYR A 4 -4.78 -11.35 -8.28
C TYR A 4 -4.05 -12.13 -9.37
N GLU A 5 -3.01 -12.85 -8.97
CA GLU A 5 -2.32 -13.79 -9.85
C GLU A 5 -2.94 -15.18 -9.70
N TYR A 6 -3.01 -15.90 -10.81
CA TYR A 6 -3.51 -17.27 -10.85
C TYR A 6 -2.51 -18.15 -11.61
N GLU A 7 -2.11 -19.24 -10.99
CA GLU A 7 -1.24 -20.26 -11.59
C GLU A 7 -2.08 -21.46 -12.03
N CYS A 8 -2.02 -21.81 -13.31
CA CYS A 8 -2.68 -23.00 -13.82
C CYS A 8 -1.97 -24.26 -13.31
N LYS A 9 -2.67 -25.14 -12.58
CA LYS A 9 -2.07 -26.38 -12.06
C LYS A 9 -1.74 -27.41 -13.13
N SER A 10 -2.33 -27.29 -14.32
CA SER A 10 -2.16 -28.26 -15.41
C SER A 10 -0.90 -28.01 -16.24
N CYS A 11 -0.49 -26.74 -16.41
CA CYS A 11 0.66 -26.37 -17.22
C CYS A 11 1.66 -25.43 -16.54
N GLY A 12 1.36 -24.92 -15.34
CA GLY A 12 2.20 -23.99 -14.59
C GLY A 12 2.17 -22.54 -15.11
N HIS A 13 1.28 -22.21 -16.06
CA HIS A 13 1.21 -20.85 -16.60
C HIS A 13 0.58 -19.89 -15.59
N ILE A 14 1.22 -18.74 -15.36
CA ILE A 14 0.77 -17.69 -14.44
C ILE A 14 0.07 -16.60 -15.26
N GLN A 15 -1.13 -16.20 -14.82
CA GLN A 15 -1.92 -15.14 -15.45
C GLN A 15 -2.43 -14.15 -14.39
N GLU A 16 -2.39 -12.87 -14.73
CA GLU A 16 -2.82 -11.76 -13.87
C GLU A 16 -4.27 -11.36 -14.21
N ILE A 17 -5.13 -11.27 -13.19
CA ILE A 17 -6.54 -10.93 -13.37
C ILE A 17 -6.96 -9.82 -12.43
N LEU A 18 -7.58 -8.82 -13.04
CA LEU A 18 -8.11 -7.65 -12.37
C LEU A 18 -9.54 -7.95 -11.93
N GLN A 19 -9.70 -8.32 -10.65
CA GLN A 19 -11.01 -8.70 -10.13
C GLN A 19 -11.83 -7.46 -9.77
N ARG A 20 -12.75 -7.10 -10.67
CA ARG A 20 -13.61 -5.90 -10.57
C ARG A 20 -14.80 -6.10 -9.61
N SER A 21 -15.20 -7.34 -9.34
CA SER A 21 -16.29 -7.73 -8.44
C SER A 21 -15.97 -9.09 -7.79
N ALA A 22 -16.57 -9.37 -6.62
CA ALA A 22 -16.39 -10.63 -5.89
C ALA A 22 -17.04 -11.86 -6.57
N GLU A 23 -17.38 -11.76 -7.85
CA GLU A 23 -17.85 -12.90 -8.65
C GLU A 23 -16.66 -13.80 -9.01
N GLU A 24 -16.88 -15.11 -8.95
CA GLU A 24 -15.87 -16.09 -9.33
C GLU A 24 -15.60 -16.00 -10.84
N PRO A 25 -14.40 -15.59 -11.26
CA PRO A 25 -14.08 -15.57 -12.68
C PRO A 25 -14.03 -17.00 -13.20
N SER A 26 -14.69 -17.27 -14.33
CA SER A 26 -14.54 -18.53 -15.06
C SER A 26 -13.17 -18.54 -15.75
N LEU A 27 -12.15 -18.92 -14.98
CA LEU A 27 -10.77 -18.97 -15.46
C LEU A 27 -10.58 -20.16 -16.39
N LYS A 28 -10.16 -19.89 -17.62
CA LYS A 28 -9.68 -20.90 -18.57
C LYS A 28 -8.25 -20.57 -18.95
N CYS A 29 -7.39 -21.58 -18.96
CA CYS A 29 -5.99 -21.37 -19.29
C CYS A 29 -5.84 -21.15 -20.79
N ALA A 30 -5.23 -20.03 -21.19
CA ALA A 30 -4.96 -19.73 -22.59
C ALA A 30 -3.96 -20.73 -23.23
N HIS A 31 -3.18 -21.44 -22.42
CA HIS A 31 -2.15 -22.36 -22.89
C HIS A 31 -2.64 -23.81 -23.03
N CYS A 32 -3.39 -24.31 -22.05
CA CYS A 32 -3.82 -25.73 -22.02
C CYS A 32 -5.34 -25.93 -21.93
N GLY A 33 -6.13 -24.86 -21.85
CA GLY A 33 -7.59 -24.94 -21.71
C GLY A 33 -8.08 -25.44 -20.34
N GLY A 34 -7.19 -25.70 -19.39
CA GLY A 34 -7.54 -26.16 -18.05
C GLY A 34 -8.33 -25.13 -17.26
N THR A 35 -9.18 -25.61 -16.34
CA THR A 35 -9.98 -24.81 -15.40
C THR A 35 -9.41 -24.84 -13.98
N ASP A 36 -8.35 -25.60 -13.74
CA ASP A 36 -7.69 -25.73 -12.45
C ASP A 36 -6.65 -24.62 -12.25
N PHE A 37 -7.02 -23.65 -11.41
CA PHE A 37 -6.16 -22.53 -11.04
C PHE A 37 -5.90 -22.49 -9.54
N LYS A 38 -4.68 -22.14 -9.19
CA LYS A 38 -4.27 -21.79 -7.83
C LYS A 38 -4.15 -20.27 -7.75
N LYS A 39 -4.95 -19.64 -6.90
CA LYS A 39 -4.82 -18.21 -6.62
C LYS A 39 -3.49 -17.96 -5.92
N LEU A 40 -2.57 -17.31 -6.62
CA LEU A 40 -1.38 -16.72 -6.03
C LEU A 40 -1.83 -15.38 -5.44
N ILE A 41 -2.18 -15.42 -4.16
CA ILE A 41 -2.42 -14.18 -3.41
C ILE A 41 -1.04 -13.56 -3.25
N SER A 42 -0.72 -12.61 -4.14
CA SER A 42 0.39 -11.69 -3.94
C SER A 42 0.18 -11.10 -2.55
N ALA A 43 1.09 -11.41 -1.63
CA ALA A 43 1.06 -10.93 -0.27
C ALA A 43 1.09 -9.40 -0.34
N ALA A 44 -0.09 -8.78 -0.33
CA ALA A 44 -0.20 -7.36 -0.16
C ALA A 44 0.57 -7.07 1.11
N PHE A 45 1.64 -6.31 0.97
CA PHE A 45 2.50 -5.87 2.04
C PHE A 45 1.59 -5.18 3.06
N VAL A 46 1.08 -5.95 4.03
CA VAL A 46 0.54 -5.41 5.27
C VAL A 46 1.80 -4.90 5.95
N SER A 47 2.17 -3.66 5.64
CA SER A 47 2.99 -2.86 6.50
C SER A 47 2.19 -2.64 7.78
N THR A 48 2.17 -3.68 8.63
CA THR A 48 1.92 -3.56 10.05
C THR A 48 2.97 -2.59 10.57
N GLY A 49 2.57 -1.33 10.71
CA GLY A 49 3.48 -0.26 11.08
C GLY A 49 3.20 1.01 10.30
N ILE A 50 2.01 1.58 10.47
CA ILE A 50 1.97 3.03 10.61
C ILE A 50 2.83 3.28 11.86
N SER A 51 4.12 3.54 11.65
CA SER A 51 4.91 4.23 12.66
C SER A 51 4.07 5.45 12.99
N ALA A 52 3.54 5.48 14.21
CA ALA A 52 2.88 6.66 14.72
C ALA A 52 3.94 7.76 14.64
N ASN A 53 3.93 8.50 13.53
CA ASN A 53 4.54 9.80 13.49
C ASN A 53 3.76 10.56 14.56
N LYS A 54 4.29 10.56 15.79
CA LYS A 54 3.89 11.53 16.80
C LYS A 54 4.00 12.86 16.09
N GLY A 55 2.85 13.44 15.75
CA GLY A 55 2.79 14.59 14.88
C GLY A 55 3.71 15.66 15.45
N LYS A 56 4.81 15.95 14.75
CA LYS A 56 5.71 17.03 15.15
C LYS A 56 5.02 18.35 14.82
N THR A 57 5.13 19.34 15.69
CA THR A 57 4.66 20.71 15.43
C THR A 57 5.46 21.35 14.28
N CYS A 58 5.05 22.52 13.74
CA CYS A 58 5.77 23.25 12.65
C CYS A 58 7.28 23.41 12.94
N CYS A 59 7.66 23.36 14.21
CA CYS A 59 9.03 23.58 14.70
C CYS A 59 9.77 22.27 15.06
N GLY A 60 9.20 21.09 14.81
CA GLY A 60 9.83 19.81 15.14
C GLY A 60 9.69 19.33 16.60
N ARG A 61 9.03 20.11 17.48
CA ARG A 61 8.78 19.76 18.89
C ARG A 61 7.55 18.88 19.06
N GLU A 62 7.51 18.06 20.13
CA GLU A 62 6.33 17.27 20.53
C GLU A 62 5.22 18.14 21.16
N GLU A 63 5.59 19.24 21.83
CA GLU A 63 4.65 20.17 22.48
C GLU A 63 4.35 21.42 21.65
N ARG A 64 3.13 21.96 21.79
CA ARG A 64 2.67 23.17 21.09
C ARG A 64 3.16 24.42 21.81
N CYS A 65 3.78 25.32 21.06
CA CYS A 65 4.19 26.64 21.55
C CYS A 65 2.97 27.55 21.71
N GLU A 66 2.93 28.41 22.74
CA GLU A 66 1.92 29.47 22.86
C GLU A 66 2.03 30.49 21.72
N THR A 67 3.23 30.78 21.24
CA THR A 67 3.47 31.60 20.04
C THR A 67 4.41 30.88 19.08
N PRO A 68 3.96 30.52 17.86
CA PRO A 68 4.82 29.84 16.90
C PRO A 68 5.79 30.85 16.24
N PRO A 69 7.01 30.42 15.84
CA PRO A 69 8.02 31.29 15.25
C PRO A 69 7.60 31.88 13.90
N CYS A 70 6.60 31.29 13.24
CA CYS A 70 6.00 31.87 12.04
C CYS A 70 5.12 33.11 12.31
N SER A 71 4.77 33.42 13.56
CA SER A 71 3.91 34.55 13.89
C SER A 71 4.62 35.91 13.89
N VAL A 72 5.96 35.95 13.91
CA VAL A 72 6.70 37.21 14.04
C VAL A 72 7.26 37.74 12.72
N ASP A 73 7.78 36.86 11.85
CA ASP A 73 8.47 37.26 10.59
C ASP A 73 7.89 36.55 9.34
N GLY A 74 6.80 35.78 9.51
CA GLY A 74 6.15 35.04 8.41
C GLY A 74 6.93 33.83 7.87
N ALA A 75 8.17 33.60 8.32
CA ALA A 75 8.98 32.44 7.94
C ALA A 75 9.05 31.39 9.08
N CYS A 76 8.50 30.18 8.85
CA CYS A 76 8.74 29.02 9.74
C CYS A 76 10.08 28.36 9.33
N ARG A 77 11.13 28.46 10.14
CA ARG A 77 12.37 27.68 9.97
C ARG A 77 12.39 26.54 10.98
N GLN A 78 12.63 25.32 10.50
CA GLN A 78 12.91 24.18 11.38
C GLN A 78 14.40 24.25 11.73
N GLU A 79 14.73 24.82 12.88
CA GLU A 79 16.09 24.72 13.41
C GLU A 79 16.31 23.24 13.74
N ALA A 80 17.19 22.58 12.98
CA ALA A 80 17.58 21.20 13.25
C ALA A 80 18.25 21.15 14.62
N ALA A 81 17.76 20.28 15.51
CA ALA A 81 18.33 20.06 16.82
C ALA A 81 19.82 19.69 16.70
N VAL A 82 20.67 20.46 17.38
CA VAL A 82 21.97 20.00 17.88
C VAL A 82 21.75 19.40 19.26
#